data_AF-A0A2J0YVB9-F1
#
_entry.id   AF-A0A2J0YVB9-F1
#
_cell.length_a   1.000
_cell.length_b   1.000
_cell.length_c   1.000
_cell.angle_alpha   90.00
_cell.angle_beta   90.00
_cell.angle_gamma   90.00
#
_symmetry.space_group_name_H-M   'P 1'
#
loop_
_entity.id
_entity.type
_entity.pdbx_description
1 polymer ?
#
loop_
_entity_poly.entity_id
_entity_poly.type
_entity_poly.pdbx_seq_one_letter_code
_entity_poly.pdbx_strand_id
1 'polypeptide(L)' 'MALETIRFDIQDFIKTPEQQAGVLEAALEDGDPDLIATIIAAIREARRRNGIGPDEPKVADE' A
#
# COMPACT_ATOMS: atom_id res chain seq x y z
N MET A 1 -24.30 20.81 0.80
CA MET A 1 -24.20 19.34 0.89
C MET A 1 -23.28 19.02 2.05
N ALA A 2 -23.64 18.06 2.91
CA ALA A 2 -22.72 17.55 3.93
C ALA A 2 -21.76 16.56 3.26
N LEU A 3 -20.47 16.64 3.58
CA LEU A 3 -19.45 15.69 3.13
C LEU A 3 -19.44 14.49 4.07
N GLU A 4 -19.61 13.28 3.53
CA GLU A 4 -19.46 12.04 4.30
C GLU A 4 -17.98 11.69 4.37
N THR A 5 -17.45 11.55 5.58
CA THR A 5 -16.06 11.13 5.81
C THR A 5 -16.02 9.69 6.30
N ILE A 6 -14.99 8.97 5.85
CA ILE A 6 -14.68 7.63 6.34
C ILE A 6 -13.31 7.65 7.00
N ARG A 7 -13.06 6.70 7.90
CA ARG A 7 -11.72 6.47 8.42
C ARG A 7 -10.84 5.92 7.30
N PHE A 8 -9.73 6.59 7.02
CA PHE A 8 -8.74 6.14 6.05
C PHE A 8 -7.70 5.25 6.74
N ASP A 9 -7.48 4.05 6.21
CA ASP A 9 -6.34 3.20 6.53
C ASP A 9 -5.69 2.78 5.21
N ILE A 10 -4.42 3.13 5.03
CA ILE A 10 -3.68 2.90 3.79
C ILE A 10 -3.67 1.41 3.40
N GLN A 11 -3.70 0.50 4.39
CA GLN A 11 -3.65 -0.94 4.18
C GLN A 11 -4.85 -1.46 3.39
N ASP A 12 -5.98 -0.77 3.47
CA ASP A 12 -7.19 -1.11 2.72
C ASP A 12 -7.07 -0.75 1.23
N PHE A 13 -6.05 0.03 0.84
CA PHE A 13 -5.86 0.53 -0.52
C PHE A 13 -4.59 0.01 -1.22
N ILE A 14 -3.63 -0.59 -0.50
CA ILE A 14 -2.35 -1.10 -1.06
C ILE A 14 -2.30 -2.64 -1.16
N LYS A 15 -3.30 -3.24 -1.79
CA LYS A 15 -3.50 -4.69 -1.82
C LYS A 15 -2.61 -5.40 -2.84
N THR A 16 -2.30 -4.77 -3.96
CA THR A 16 -1.48 -5.37 -5.03
C THR A 16 -0.03 -4.87 -4.98
N PRO A 17 0.92 -5.64 -5.56
CA PRO A 17 2.30 -5.18 -5.71
C PRO A 17 2.41 -3.84 -6.44
N GLU A 18 1.58 -3.61 -7.47
CA GLU A 18 1.56 -2.37 -8.24
C GLU A 18 1.10 -1.17 -7.40
N GLN A 19 0.06 -1.35 -6.58
CA GLN A 19 -0.40 -0.30 -5.65
C GLN A 19 0.65 0.02 -4.59
N GLN A 20 1.36 -1.00 -4.09
CA GLN A 20 2.47 -0.83 -3.15
C GLN A 20 3.65 -0.08 -3.80
N ALA A 21 3.96 -0.37 -5.07
CA ALA A 21 5.00 0.33 -5.80
C ALA A 21 4.64 1.80 -6.03
N GLY A 22 3.41 2.09 -6.47
CA GLY A 22 2.96 3.46 -6.73
C GLY A 22 2.96 4.34 -5.47
N VAL A 23 2.56 3.79 -4.32
CA VAL A 23 2.59 4.58 -3.08
C VAL A 23 4.02 4.81 -2.55
N LEU A 24 4.92 3.86 -2.79
CA LEU A 24 6.33 4.00 -2.44
C LEU A 24 7.01 5.02 -3.34
N GLU A 25 6.72 5.01 -4.64
CA GLU A 25 7.22 6.01 -5.60
C GLU A 25 6.79 7.42 -5.19
N ALA A 26 5.50 7.62 -4.90
CA ALA A 26 4.99 8.91 -4.43
C ALA A 26 5.68 9.40 -3.14
N ALA A 27 5.97 8.49 -2.20
CA ALA A 27 6.70 8.84 -0.97
C ALA A 27 8.16 9.18 -1.23
N LEU A 28 8.80 8.53 -2.20
CA LEU A 28 10.17 8.84 -2.62
C LEU A 28 10.25 10.19 -3.33
N GLU A 29 9.22 10.56 -4.12
CA GLU A 29 9.12 11.87 -4.77
C GLU A 29 8.93 13.02 -3.76
N ASP A 30 8.18 12.79 -2.69
CA ASP A 30 8.03 13.75 -1.58
C ASP A 30 9.36 13.97 -0.84
N GLY A 31 10.16 12.90 -0.71
CA GLY A 31 11.52 12.95 -0.16
C GLY A 31 11.57 13.01 1.37
N ASP A 32 10.43 12.92 2.05
CA ASP A 32 10.36 12.89 3.51
C ASP A 32 10.75 11.49 4.05
N PRO A 33 11.82 11.38 4.86
CA PRO A 33 12.31 10.09 5.33
C PRO A 33 11.34 9.40 6.29
N ASP A 34 10.57 10.16 7.08
CA ASP A 34 9.57 9.61 8.01
C ASP A 34 8.37 9.02 7.25
N LEU A 35 7.93 9.71 6.19
CA LEU A 35 6.89 9.21 5.28
C LEU A 35 7.35 7.92 4.58
N ILE A 36 8.55 7.90 4.03
CA ILE A 36 9.12 6.71 3.38
C ILE A 36 9.15 5.53 4.36
N ALA A 37 9.65 5.74 5.58
CA ALA A 37 9.68 4.70 6.62
C ALA A 37 8.28 4.19 6.97
N THR A 38 7.31 5.11 7.07
CA THR A 38 5.90 4.78 7.34
C THR A 38 5.29 3.93 6.23
N ILE A 39 5.52 4.30 4.97
CA ILE A 39 5.01 3.55 3.81
C ILE A 39 5.64 2.16 3.73
N ILE A 40 6.94 2.03 3.99
CA ILE A 40 7.61 0.72 4.03
C ILE A 40 6.98 -0.18 5.11
N ALA A 41 6.71 0.36 6.31
CA ALA A 41 6.03 -0.38 7.37
C ALA A 41 4.60 -0.80 6.96
N ALA A 42 3.86 0.11 6.32
CA ALA A 42 2.51 -0.17 5.83
C ALA A 42 2.49 -1.28 4.76
N ILE A 43 3.42 -1.25 3.80
CA ILE A 43 3.57 -2.29 2.77
C ILE A 43 3.89 -3.64 3.41
N ARG A 44 4.78 -3.68 4.40
CA ARG A 44 5.11 -4.90 5.13
C ARG A 44 3.87 -5.51 5.82
N GLU A 45 3.06 -4.68 6.45
CA GLU A 45 1.83 -5.13 7.10
C GLU A 45 0.78 -5.58 6.09
N ALA A 46 0.61 -4.84 5.00
CA ALA A 46 -0.30 -5.20 3.92
C ALA A 46 0.06 -6.55 3.30
N ARG A 47 1.35 -6.84 3.09
CA ARG A 47 1.82 -8.15 2.62
C ARG A 47 1.51 -9.26 3.62
N ARG A 48 1.73 -9.03 4.93
CA ARG A 48 1.39 -9.98 5.98
C ARG A 48 -0.12 -10.28 5.98
N ARG A 49 -0.96 -9.24 5.95
CA ARG A 49 -2.43 -9.38 5.97
C ARG A 49 -2.97 -10.09 4.73
N ASN A 50 -2.39 -9.81 3.57
CA ASN A 50 -2.86 -10.34 2.28
C ASN A 50 -2.21 -11.68 1.88
N GLY A 51 -1.34 -12.26 2.71
CA GLY A 51 -0.65 -13.51 2.40
C GLY A 51 0.33 -13.41 1.21
N ILE A 52 0.74 -12.21 0.82
CA ILE A 52 1.63 -11.99 -0.34
C ILE A 52 3.06 -12.33 0.10
N GLY A 53 3.41 -13.61 0.02
CA GLY A 53 4.78 -14.10 0.11
C GLY A 53 5.55 -13.86 -1.20
N PRO A 54 6.89 -14.03 -1.20
CA PRO A 54 7.73 -13.86 -2.40
C PRO A 54 7.45 -14.88 -3.52
N ASP A 55 6.51 -15.81 -3.34
CA ASP A 55 6.27 -16.95 -4.23
C ASP A 55 4.78 -17.12 -4.57
N GLU A 56 4.10 -16.05 -4.95
CA GLU A 56 2.75 -16.17 -5.53
C GLU A 56 2.60 -15.24 -6.73
N PRO A 57 2.65 -15.75 -7.98
CA PRO A 57 2.10 -15.01 -9.10
C PRO A 57 0.60 -14.90 -8.83
N LYS A 58 0.12 -13.67 -8.67
CA LYS A 58 -1.31 -13.37 -8.80
C LYS A 58 -1.67 -13.83 -10.21
N VAL A 59 -2.27 -15.01 -10.31
CA VAL A 59 -3.03 -15.39 -11.50
C VAL A 59 -4.00 -14.25 -11.74
N ALA A 60 -3.82 -13.57 -12.88
CA ALA A 60 -4.83 -12.71 -13.42
C ALA A 60 -6.02 -13.62 -13.73
N ASP A 61 -7.06 -13.53 -12.92
CA ASP A 61 -8.38 -14.02 -13.30
C ASP A 61 -8.88 -13.12 -14.45
N GLU A 62 -8.95 -13.77 -15.62
CA GLU A 62 -9.68 -13.49 -16.87
C GLU A 62 -9.37 -12.21 -17.69
#